data_AF-A0A353IMC1-F1
#
_entry.id   AF-A0A353IMC1-F1
#
_cell.length_a   1.000
_cell.length_b   1.000
_cell.length_c   1.000
_cell.angle_alpha   90.00
_cell.angle_beta   90.00
_cell.angle_gamma   90.00
#
_symmetry.space_group_name_H-M   'P 1'
#
loop_
_entity.id
_entity.type
_entity.pdbx_description
1 polymer ?
#
loop_
_entity_poly.entity_id
_entity_poly.type
_entity_poly.pdbx_seq_one_letter_code
_entity_poly.pdbx_strand_id
1 'polypeptide(L)'
;MANKADKAISEFVEQMGLIIQSEGLPRIAGHIMGLMIMHEGPFSLTQLAERLSVSRASISTNTRLLEDLGVIVRTAKPGDRQDYFRLGQQPYARMLRGVVRRMRRA
;
A
#
# COMPACT_ATOMS: atom_id res chain seq x y z
N MET A 1 15.67 8.92 20.62
CA MET A 1 15.03 7.64 20.99
C MET A 1 13.76 7.53 20.16
N ALA A 2 13.62 6.51 19.32
CA ALA A 2 12.36 6.30 18.60
C ALA A 2 11.23 6.08 19.62
N ASN A 3 10.10 6.75 19.44
CA ASN A 3 8.94 6.59 20.31
C ASN A 3 8.47 5.12 20.27
N LYS A 4 7.96 4.59 21.39
CA LYS A 4 7.38 3.23 21.45
C LYS A 4 6.32 3.02 20.36
N ALA A 5 5.55 4.07 20.05
CA ALA A 5 4.58 4.06 18.96
C ALA A 5 5.24 3.88 17.59
N ASP A 6 6.32 4.60 17.28
CA ASP A 6 7.01 4.50 15.99
C ASP A 6 7.57 3.10 15.76
N LYS A 7 8.09 2.47 16.81
CA LYS A 7 8.57 1.09 16.76
C LYS A 7 7.42 0.11 16.47
N ALA A 8 6.29 0.26 17.18
CA ALA A 8 5.11 -0.60 16.97
C ALA A 8 4.53 -0.44 15.55
N ILE A 9 4.51 0.78 15.02
CA ILE A 9 4.09 1.06 13.64
C ILE A 9 5.04 0.40 12.65
N SER A 10 6.35 0.52 12.84
CA SER A 10 7.34 -0.12 11.96
C SER A 10 7.20 -1.65 11.96
N GLU A 11 7.05 -2.25 13.15
CA GLU A 11 6.79 -3.68 13.29
C GLU A 11 5.48 -4.10 12.59
N PHE A 12 4.42 -3.31 12.72
CA PHE A 12 3.16 -3.57 12.02
C PHE A 12 3.33 -3.53 10.49
N VAL A 13 4.01 -2.52 9.95
CA VAL A 13 4.27 -2.38 8.51
C VAL A 13 5.05 -3.59 7.98
N GLU A 14 6.05 -4.01 8.73
CA GLU A 14 6.87 -5.19 8.42
C GLU A 14 6.04 -6.49 8.43
N GLN A 15 5.21 -6.70 9.46
CA GLN A 15 4.31 -7.87 9.53
C GLN A 15 3.30 -7.90 8.37
N MET A 16 2.75 -6.75 7.99
CA MET A 16 1.89 -6.65 6.80
C MET A 16 2.62 -7.05 5.52
N GLY A 17 3.91 -6.73 5.42
CA GLY A 17 4.78 -7.21 4.34
C GLY A 17 4.84 -8.73 4.26
N LEU A 18 5.10 -9.37 5.40
CA LEU A 18 5.21 -10.83 5.50
C LEU A 18 3.90 -11.55 5.18
N ILE A 19 2.76 -11.05 5.68
CA ILE A 19 1.43 -11.61 5.40
C ILE A 19 1.12 -11.54 3.90
N ILE A 20 1.34 -10.38 3.28
CA ILE A 20 1.08 -10.22 1.85
C ILE A 20 2.04 -11.07 1.01
N GLN A 21 3.28 -11.25 1.48
CA GLN A 21 4.25 -12.14 0.85
C GLN A 21 3.83 -13.62 0.92
N SER A 22 3.27 -14.09 2.04
CA SER A 22 2.78 -15.48 2.15
C SER A 22 1.60 -15.77 1.22
N GLU A 23 0.87 -14.73 0.80
CA GLU A 23 -0.22 -14.81 -0.19
C GLU A 23 0.27 -14.71 -1.65
N GLY A 24 1.59 -14.76 -1.89
CA GLY A 24 2.19 -14.76 -3.22
C GLY A 24 2.29 -13.37 -3.88
N LEU A 25 2.05 -12.29 -3.12
CA LEU A 25 2.22 -10.92 -3.60
C LEU A 25 3.59 -10.35 -3.16
N PRO A 26 4.07 -9.26 -3.80
CA PRO A 26 5.33 -8.66 -3.37
C PRO A 26 5.23 -8.06 -1.95
N ARG A 27 6.26 -8.28 -1.14
CA ARG A 27 6.37 -7.76 0.24
C ARG A 27 6.19 -6.25 0.32
N ILE A 28 6.71 -5.49 -0.65
CA ILE A 28 6.55 -4.03 -0.71
C ILE A 28 5.09 -3.60 -0.85
N ALA A 29 4.24 -4.38 -1.52
CA ALA A 29 2.80 -4.10 -1.57
C ALA A 29 2.18 -4.20 -0.16
N GLY A 30 2.62 -5.16 0.65
CA GLY A 30 2.22 -5.26 2.06
C GLY A 30 2.74 -4.11 2.91
N HIS A 31 3.98 -3.65 2.70
CA HIS A 31 4.50 -2.46 3.39
C HIS A 31 3.70 -1.19 3.05
N ILE A 32 3.34 -0.99 1.77
CA ILE A 32 2.50 0.16 1.36
C ILE A 32 1.14 0.09 2.04
N MET A 33 0.49 -1.09 2.03
CA MET A 33 -0.80 -1.27 2.70
C MET A 33 -0.69 -1.03 4.21
N GLY A 34 0.30 -1.62 4.89
CA GLY A 34 0.52 -1.45 6.32
C GLY A 34 0.77 0.00 6.71
N LEU A 35 1.56 0.73 5.90
CA LEU A 35 1.80 2.15 6.11
C LEU A 35 0.50 2.95 5.98
N MET A 36 -0.32 2.67 4.96
CA MET A 36 -1.58 3.38 4.74
C MET A 36 -2.68 3.05 5.77
N ILE A 37 -2.61 1.87 6.40
CA ILE A 37 -3.49 1.52 7.53
C ILE A 37 -3.13 2.37 8.76
N MET A 38 -1.83 2.55 9.03
CA MET A 38 -1.37 3.34 10.17
C MET A 38 -1.43 4.85 9.91
N HIS A 39 -1.36 5.26 8.64
CA HIS A 39 -1.44 6.64 8.23
C HIS A 39 -2.35 6.73 7.00
N GLU A 40 -3.57 7.24 7.15
CA GLU A 40 -4.63 7.19 6.13
C GLU A 40 -4.29 7.87 4.78
N GLY A 41 -3.19 8.63 4.72
CA GLY A 41 -2.73 9.32 3.52
C GLY A 41 -3.57 10.58 3.22
N PRO A 42 -3.64 11.03 1.94
CA PRO A 42 -3.09 10.40 0.74
C PRO A 42 -1.60 10.72 0.52
N PHE A 43 -0.84 9.76 0.00
CA PHE A 43 0.61 9.85 -0.22
C PHE A 43 0.99 9.84 -1.69
N SER A 44 1.98 10.64 -2.08
CA SER A 44 2.60 10.52 -3.39
C SER A 44 3.61 9.37 -3.46
N LEU A 45 4.02 8.97 -4.66
CA LEU A 45 5.06 7.95 -4.84
C LEU A 45 6.38 8.33 -4.15
N THR A 46 6.73 9.61 -4.14
CA THR A 46 7.94 10.12 -3.48
C THR A 46 7.82 9.96 -1.96
N GLN A 47 6.68 10.36 -1.39
CA GLN A 47 6.45 10.23 0.06
C GLN A 47 6.46 8.77 0.52
N LEU A 48 5.90 7.85 -0.29
CA LEU A 48 5.94 6.42 0.00
C LEU A 48 7.36 5.86 -0.09
N ALA A 49 8.15 6.29 -1.09
CA ALA A 49 9.55 5.88 -1.25
C ALA A 49 10.42 6.31 -0.06
N GLU A 50 10.24 7.55 0.40
CA GLU A 50 10.94 8.11 1.56
C GLU A 50 10.54 7.39 2.86
N ARG A 51 9.23 7.23 3.11
CA ARG A 51 8.72 6.62 4.35
C ARG A 51 9.09 5.14 4.49
N LEU A 52 9.17 4.42 3.37
CA LEU A 52 9.50 3.00 3.36
C LEU A 52 10.98 2.72 3.07
N SER A 53 11.79 3.73 2.79
CA SER A 53 13.19 3.59 2.38
C SER A 53 13.37 2.64 1.19
N VAL A 54 12.51 2.77 0.18
CA VAL A 54 12.45 1.91 -1.01
C VAL A 54 12.49 2.78 -2.27
N SER A 55 13.03 2.25 -3.37
CA SER A 55 13.11 3.02 -4.62
C SER A 55 11.73 3.44 -5.14
N ARG A 56 11.64 4.65 -5.71
CA ARG A 56 10.41 5.16 -6.32
C ARG A 56 9.89 4.26 -7.44
N ALA A 57 10.76 3.59 -8.17
CA ALA A 57 10.38 2.61 -9.19
C ALA A 57 9.66 1.40 -8.58
N SER A 58 10.19 0.84 -7.48
CA SER A 58 9.54 -0.25 -6.76
C SER A 58 8.19 0.17 -6.18
N ILE A 59 8.12 1.37 -5.57
CA ILE A 59 6.86 1.93 -5.10
C ILE A 59 5.85 2.05 -6.24
N SER A 60 6.23 2.62 -7.39
CA SER A 60 5.36 2.77 -8.56
C SER A 60 4.74 1.44 -9.00
N THR A 61 5.57 0.40 -9.18
CA THR A 61 5.12 -0.93 -9.56
C THR A 61 4.12 -1.52 -8.56
N ASN A 62 4.41 -1.40 -7.26
CA ASN A 62 3.58 -1.97 -6.21
C ASN A 62 2.29 -1.16 -5.97
N THR A 63 2.31 0.17 -6.12
CA THR A 63 1.09 0.98 -6.09
C THR A 63 0.19 0.64 -7.27
N ARG A 64 0.73 0.42 -8.47
CA ARG A 64 -0.07 0.01 -9.63
C ARG A 64 -0.74 -1.34 -9.40
N LEU A 65 0.01 -2.31 -8.86
CA LEU A 65 -0.54 -3.59 -8.45
C LEU A 65 -1.69 -3.43 -7.44
N LEU A 66 -1.51 -2.64 -6.37
CA LEU A 66 -2.55 -2.42 -5.38
C LEU A 66 -3.77 -1.66 -5.93
N GLU A 67 -3.56 -0.77 -6.90
CA GLU A 67 -4.61 -0.05 -7.62
C GLU A 67 -5.42 -1.03 -8.49
N ASP A 68 -4.77 -1.92 -9.23
CA ASP A 68 -5.40 -2.97 -10.04
C ASP A 68 -6.19 -3.97 -9.17
N LEU A 69 -5.69 -4.25 -7.96
CA LEU A 69 -6.39 -5.03 -6.93
C LEU A 69 -7.57 -4.27 -6.29
N GLY A 70 -7.69 -2.97 -6.56
CA GLY A 70 -8.69 -2.08 -5.99
C GLY A 70 -8.47 -1.74 -4.52
N VAL A 71 -7.32 -2.11 -3.94
CA VAL A 71 -6.98 -1.85 -2.54
C VAL A 71 -6.78 -0.37 -2.30
N ILE A 72 -6.03 0.28 -3.20
CA ILE A 72 -5.78 1.72 -3.14
C ILE A 72 -6.50 2.41 -4.30
N VAL A 73 -6.70 3.71 -4.14
CA VAL A 73 -7.25 4.58 -5.18
C VAL A 73 -6.35 5.79 -5.35
N ARG A 74 -6.20 6.22 -6.61
CA ARG A 74 -5.57 7.48 -6.96
C ARG A 74 -6.50 8.65 -6.67
N THR A 75 -5.91 9.74 -6.20
CA THR A 75 -6.56 10.99 -5.85
C THR A 75 -5.71 12.14 -6.36
N ALA A 76 -6.38 13.20 -6.82
CA ALA A 76 -5.75 14.46 -7.17
C ALA A 76 -5.94 15.48 -6.05
N LYS A 77 -4.95 16.33 -5.83
CA LYS A 77 -5.07 17.51 -4.97
C LYS A 77 -5.19 18.75 -5.87
N PRO A 78 -6.20 19.63 -5.68
CA PRO A 78 -6.31 20.84 -6.49
C PRO A 78 -5.02 21.67 -6.45
N GLY A 79 -4.54 22.11 -7.62
CA GLY A 79 -3.31 22.89 -7.74
C GLY A 79 -2.01 22.07 -7.73
N ASP A 80 -2.07 20.76 -7.49
CA ASP A 80 -0.93 19.86 -7.60
C ASP A 80 -1.05 18.99 -8.87
N ARG A 81 0.08 18.81 -9.58
CA ARG A 81 0.18 17.97 -10.77
C ARG A 81 0.57 16.53 -10.44
N GLN A 82 0.91 16.23 -9.19
CA GLN A 82 1.32 14.90 -8.76
C GLN A 82 0.11 14.02 -8.36
N ASP A 83 0.21 12.73 -8.68
CA ASP A 83 -0.72 11.71 -8.20
C ASP A 83 -0.49 11.34 -6.73
N TYR A 84 -1.58 11.23 -5.98
CA TYR A 84 -1.58 10.74 -4.60
C TYR A 84 -2.44 9.48 -4.46
N PHE A 85 -2.09 8.64 -3.51
CA PHE A 85 -2.73 7.35 -3.28
C PHE A 85 -3.19 7.22 -1.83
N ARG A 86 -4.33 6.57 -1.63
CA ARG A 86 -4.87 6.22 -0.32
C ARG A 86 -5.62 4.89 -0.39
N LEU A 87 -5.95 4.32 0.76
CA LEU A 87 -6.86 3.17 0.81
C LEU A 87 -8.21 3.52 0.15
N GLY A 88 -8.70 2.58 -0.66
CA GLY A 88 -10.03 2.66 -1.25
C GLY A 88 -11.13 2.46 -0.20
N GLN A 89 -12.37 2.76 -0.56
CA GLN A 89 -13.52 2.44 0.29
C GLN A 89 -13.67 0.92 0.43
N GLN A 90 -13.71 0.42 1.66
CA GLN A 90 -13.73 -1.02 1.98
C GLN A 90 -12.56 -1.80 1.32
N PRO A 91 -11.30 -1.46 1.65
CA PRO A 91 -10.12 -1.97 0.93
C PRO A 91 -10.01 -3.51 1.02
N TYR A 92 -10.36 -4.09 2.17
CA TYR A 92 -10.33 -5.53 2.40
C TYR A 92 -11.38 -6.30 1.57
N ALA A 93 -12.60 -5.77 1.47
CA ALA A 93 -13.64 -6.37 0.64
C ALA A 93 -13.27 -6.31 -0.86
N ARG A 94 -12.59 -5.24 -1.30
CA ARG A 94 -12.08 -5.14 -2.67
C ARG A 94 -10.95 -6.12 -2.94
N MET A 95 -10.03 -6.28 -1.99
CA MET A 95 -8.97 -7.28 -2.08
C MET A 95 -9.53 -8.69 -2.26
N LEU A 96 -10.48 -9.10 -1.40
CA LEU A 96 -11.15 -10.41 -1.50
C LEU A 96 -11.85 -10.60 -2.84
N ARG A 97 -12.56 -9.58 -3.35
CA ARG A 97 -13.15 -9.62 -4.69
C ARG A 97 -12.10 -9.78 -5.78
N GLY A 98 -10.95 -9.12 -5.66
CA GLY A 98 -9.82 -9.26 -6.58
C GLY A 98 -9.27 -10.68 -6.59
N VAL A 99 -9.05 -11.28 -5.42
CA VAL A 99 -8.61 -12.68 -5.27
C VAL A 99 -9.60 -13.64 -5.94
N VAL A 100 -10.89 -13.54 -5.61
CA VAL A 100 -11.95 -14.38 -6.19
C VAL A 100 -12.01 -14.24 -7.72
N ARG A 101 -11.85 -13.02 -8.26
CA ARG A 101 -11.85 -12.78 -9.72
C ARG A 101 -10.68 -13.46 -10.42
N ARG A 102 -9.49 -13.56 -9.79
CA ARG A 102 -8.35 -14.26 -10.37
C ARG A 102 -8.52 -15.77 -10.31
N MET A 103 -9.04 -16.31 -9.21
CA MET A 103 -9.37 -17.74 -9.10
C MET A 103 -10.36 -18.21 -10.15
N ARG A 104 -11.31 -17.35 -10.56
CA ARG A 104 -12.29 -17.66 -11.61
C ARG A 104 -11.75 -17.55 -13.05
N ARG A 105 -10.53 -17.01 -13.23
CA ARG A 105 -9.90 -16.81 -14.54
C ARG A 105 -8.73 -17.79 -14.79
N ALA A 106 -8.33 -18.54 -13.77
CA ALA A 106 -7.38 -19.64 -13.86
C ALA A 106 -8.14 -20.96 -14.05
#